data_AF-A0A068UVB9-F1
#
_entry.id   AF-A0A068UVB9-F1
#
_cell.length_a   1.000
_cell.length_b   1.000
_cell.length_c   1.000
_cell.angle_alpha   90.00
_cell.angle_beta   90.00
_cell.angle_gamma   90.00
#
_symmetry.space_group_name_H-M   'P 1'
#
loop_
_entity.id
_entity.type
_entity.pdbx_description
1 polymer ?
#
loop_
_entity_poly.entity_id
_entity_poly.type
_entity_poly.pdbx_seq_one_letter_code
_entity_poly.pdbx_strand_id
1 'polypeptide(L)'
;MNASTPNPIDDPKHNLTQVINSVQKTLGILHQLYLTVSSFNVASQLPLLQRLNNLVLELDNMSKLAEKCNIQVPMEVLNLIDDGKNPDEFTKDVINNCIAKNQITKGKTDAFKGLRRHLLEELEQAFPDEVEAYRDIRAGSAAELKRFAQAQSMLPNGDVKVKSEI
;
A
#
# COMPACT_ATOMS: atom_id res chain seq x y z
N MET A 1 -13.60 23.34 20.37
CA MET A 1 -13.37 22.36 19.29
C MET A 1 -12.50 21.26 19.87
N ASN A 2 -13.12 20.13 20.22
CA ASN A 2 -12.44 19.03 20.91
C ASN A 2 -11.40 18.39 19.98
N ALA A 3 -10.16 18.36 20.43
CA ALA A 3 -9.14 17.49 19.87
C ALA A 3 -9.55 16.05 20.19
N SER A 4 -9.92 15.28 19.17
CA SER A 4 -10.15 13.86 19.27
C SER A 4 -8.82 13.16 19.56
N THR A 5 -8.56 12.89 20.84
CA THR A 5 -7.57 11.91 21.27
C THR A 5 -7.86 10.57 20.58
N PRO A 6 -6.87 9.85 20.03
CA PRO A 6 -7.11 8.54 19.45
C PRO A 6 -7.48 7.59 20.59
N ASN A 7 -8.71 7.08 20.57
CA ASN A 7 -9.13 6.03 21.49
C ASN A 7 -8.18 4.82 21.31
N PRO A 8 -7.69 4.20 22.40
CA PRO A 8 -6.84 3.00 22.34
C PRO A 8 -7.58 1.72 21.88
N ILE A 9 -8.77 1.86 21.28
CA ILE A 9 -9.70 0.78 20.91
C ILE A 9 -9.60 0.43 19.42
N ASP A 10 -9.00 1.28 18.59
CA ASP A 10 -8.87 1.09 17.14
C ASP A 10 -7.41 0.95 16.70
N ASP A 11 -6.65 0.01 17.28
CA ASP A 11 -5.40 -0.42 16.67
C ASP A 11 -5.71 -1.43 15.54
N PRO A 12 -5.49 -1.08 14.26
CA PRO A 12 -5.79 -1.98 13.15
C PRO A 12 -5.04 -3.31 13.26
N LYS A 13 -3.84 -3.31 13.85
CA LYS A 13 -3.05 -4.54 14.06
C LYS A 13 -3.67 -5.44 15.12
N HIS A 14 -4.23 -4.86 16.17
CA HIS A 14 -4.93 -5.59 17.20
C HIS A 14 -6.19 -6.25 16.64
N ASN A 15 -7.02 -5.50 15.89
CA ASN A 15 -8.22 -6.02 15.24
C ASN A 15 -7.90 -7.17 14.27
N LEU A 16 -6.84 -7.01 13.46
CA LEU A 16 -6.37 -8.06 12.56
C LEU A 16 -5.94 -9.32 13.32
N THR A 17 -5.22 -9.15 14.44
CA THR A 17 -4.81 -10.27 15.29
C THR A 17 -6.01 -11.03 15.85
N GLN A 18 -7.07 -10.32 16.27
CA GLN A 18 -8.30 -10.96 16.73
C GLN A 18 -8.98 -11.78 15.63
N VAL A 19 -9.06 -11.25 14.41
CA VAL A 19 -9.60 -11.98 13.25
C VAL A 19 -8.77 -13.23 12.96
N ILE A 20 -7.44 -13.12 12.94
CA ILE A 20 -6.53 -14.26 12.72
C ILE A 20 -6.77 -15.37 13.77
N ASN A 21 -6.86 -14.99 15.03
CA ASN A 21 -7.10 -15.94 16.12
C ASN A 21 -8.48 -16.63 15.98
N SER A 22 -9.51 -15.88 15.55
CA SER A 22 -10.85 -16.42 15.30
C SER A 22 -10.87 -17.40 14.12
N VAL A 23 -10.15 -17.11 13.03
CA VAL A 23 -9.97 -18.02 11.89
C VAL A 23 -9.28 -19.31 12.34
N GLN A 24 -8.19 -19.22 13.10
CA GLN A 24 -7.46 -20.39 13.62
C GLN A 24 -8.34 -21.25 14.53
N LYS A 25 -9.12 -20.63 15.42
CA LYS A 25 -10.06 -21.32 16.30
C LYS A 25 -11.16 -22.04 15.50
N THR A 26 -11.71 -21.39 14.48
CA THR A 26 -12.71 -21.97 13.57
C THR A 26 -12.16 -23.18 12.83
N LEU A 27 -10.93 -23.10 12.31
CA LEU A 27 -10.25 -24.22 11.67
C LEU A 27 -10.04 -25.39 12.65
N GLY A 28 -9.67 -25.10 13.90
CA GLY A 28 -9.55 -26.09 14.96
C GLY A 28 -10.87 -26.81 15.25
N ILE A 29 -11.98 -26.08 15.35
CA ILE A 29 -13.31 -26.66 15.56
C ILE A 29 -13.71 -27.53 14.37
N LEU A 30 -13.47 -27.07 13.14
CA LEU A 30 -13.77 -27.81 11.92
C LEU A 30 -12.99 -29.13 11.86
N HIS A 31 -11.70 -29.12 12.21
CA HIS A 31 -10.89 -30.32 12.27
C HIS A 31 -11.39 -31.30 13.34
N GLN A 32 -11.73 -30.81 14.53
CA GLN A 32 -12.29 -31.66 15.59
C GLN A 32 -13.65 -32.25 15.22
N LEU A 33 -14.48 -31.49 14.50
CA LEU A 33 -15.73 -31.97 13.93
C LEU A 33 -15.46 -33.11 12.95
N TYR A 34 -14.52 -32.93 12.02
CA TYR A 34 -14.11 -33.96 11.06
C TYR A 34 -13.68 -35.26 11.76
N LEU A 35 -12.83 -35.18 12.80
CA LEU A 35 -12.39 -36.36 13.56
C LEU A 35 -13.56 -37.07 14.25
N THR A 36 -14.47 -36.30 14.85
CA THR A 36 -15.67 -36.82 15.53
C THR A 36 -16.59 -37.55 14.56
N VAL A 37 -16.81 -37.00 13.37
CA VAL A 37 -17.66 -37.61 12.32
C VAL A 37 -16.97 -38.84 11.71
N SER A 38 -15.67 -38.76 11.44
CA SER A 38 -14.90 -39.86 10.83
C SER A 38 -14.81 -41.11 11.70
N SER A 39 -14.97 -40.96 13.02
CA SER A 39 -14.89 -42.05 14.00
C SER A 39 -16.15 -42.13 14.87
N PHE A 40 -17.30 -41.80 14.27
CA PHE A 40 -18.55 -41.62 15.00
C PHE A 40 -18.98 -42.88 15.74
N ASN A 41 -19.40 -42.68 16.99
CA ASN A 41 -20.04 -43.69 17.83
C ASN A 41 -21.12 -43.04 18.71
N VAL A 42 -21.91 -43.84 19.42
CA VAL A 42 -23.04 -43.35 20.24
C VAL A 42 -22.58 -42.35 21.30
N ALA A 43 -21.40 -42.54 21.92
CA ALA A 43 -20.87 -41.62 22.92
C ALA A 43 -20.48 -40.24 22.33
N SER A 44 -20.20 -40.19 21.02
CA SER A 44 -19.83 -38.96 20.32
C SER A 44 -21.02 -38.09 19.88
N GLN A 45 -22.27 -38.56 20.04
CA GLN A 45 -23.47 -37.86 19.59
C GLN A 45 -23.64 -36.48 20.25
N LEU A 46 -23.52 -36.40 21.57
CA LEU A 46 -23.64 -35.13 22.28
C LEU A 46 -22.45 -34.17 21.99
N PRO A 47 -21.18 -34.62 22.03
CA PRO A 47 -20.05 -33.80 21.60
C PRO A 47 -20.17 -33.27 20.17
N LEU A 48 -20.71 -34.05 19.24
CA LEU A 48 -20.93 -33.62 17.85
C LEU A 48 -21.87 -32.41 17.78
N LEU A 49 -23.02 -32.49 18.47
CA LEU A 49 -23.99 -31.38 18.50
C LEU A 49 -23.40 -30.12 19.14
N GLN A 50 -22.64 -30.28 20.23
CA GLN A 50 -21.94 -29.16 20.88
C GLN A 50 -20.92 -28.51 19.92
N ARG A 51 -20.14 -29.31 19.19
CA ARG A 51 -19.16 -28.80 18.23
C ARG A 51 -19.81 -28.09 17.05
N LEU A 52 -20.94 -28.58 16.55
CA LEU A 52 -21.71 -27.90 15.49
C LEU A 52 -22.21 -26.53 15.95
N ASN A 53 -22.83 -26.46 17.14
CA ASN A 53 -23.30 -25.18 17.69
C ASN A 53 -22.14 -24.21 17.94
N ASN A 54 -21.00 -24.72 18.43
CA ASN A 54 -19.80 -23.90 18.62
C ASN A 54 -19.26 -23.38 17.29
N LEU A 55 -19.28 -24.18 16.21
CA LEU A 55 -18.87 -23.73 14.88
C LEU A 55 -19.74 -22.56 14.41
N VAL A 56 -21.07 -22.68 14.54
CA VAL A 56 -22.01 -21.61 14.17
C VAL A 56 -21.72 -20.33 14.96
N LEU A 57 -21.51 -20.45 16.28
CA LEU A 57 -21.19 -19.30 17.14
C LEU A 57 -19.87 -18.64 16.75
N GLU A 58 -18.83 -19.42 16.44
CA GLU A 58 -17.54 -18.87 16.04
C GLU A 58 -17.58 -18.23 14.65
N LEU A 59 -18.36 -18.75 13.71
CA LEU A 59 -18.56 -18.11 12.40
C LEU A 59 -19.25 -16.74 12.52
N ASP A 60 -20.27 -16.63 13.38
CA ASP A 60 -20.92 -15.35 13.69
C ASP A 60 -19.94 -14.36 14.35
N ASN A 61 -19.16 -14.82 15.31
CA ASN A 61 -18.11 -14.01 15.94
C ASN A 61 -17.05 -13.54 14.92
N MET A 62 -16.62 -14.43 14.02
CA MET A 62 -15.65 -14.11 12.98
C MET A 62 -16.17 -13.02 12.04
N SER A 63 -17.45 -13.10 11.65
CA SER A 63 -18.10 -12.06 10.83
C SER A 63 -18.10 -10.70 11.53
N LYS A 64 -18.45 -10.66 12.83
CA LYS A 64 -18.47 -9.42 13.63
C LYS A 64 -17.08 -8.81 13.85
N LEU A 65 -16.05 -9.66 13.97
CA LEU A 65 -14.67 -9.21 14.08
C LEU A 65 -14.17 -8.64 12.74
N ALA A 66 -14.56 -9.24 11.62
CA ALA A 66 -14.19 -8.79 10.28
C ALA A 66 -14.70 -7.38 9.97
N GLU A 67 -15.89 -6.99 10.46
CA GLU A 67 -16.44 -5.63 10.32
C GLU A 67 -15.52 -4.53 10.89
N LYS A 68 -14.68 -4.88 11.87
CA LYS A 68 -13.72 -3.96 12.50
C LYS A 68 -12.39 -3.86 11.75
N CYS A 69 -12.20 -4.65 10.69
CA CYS A 69 -11.00 -4.67 9.87
C CYS A 69 -11.23 -3.94 8.55
N ASN A 70 -10.97 -2.62 8.54
CA ASN A 70 -11.07 -1.81 7.33
C ASN A 70 -9.78 -1.88 6.48
N ILE A 71 -9.50 -3.05 5.90
CA ILE A 71 -8.32 -3.28 5.04
C ILE A 71 -8.80 -3.46 3.59
N GLN A 72 -8.25 -2.68 2.67
CA GLN A 72 -8.48 -2.86 1.24
C GLN A 72 -7.46 -3.86 0.69
N VAL A 73 -7.97 -4.90 0.01
CA VAL A 73 -7.15 -5.93 -0.63
C VAL A 73 -7.34 -5.82 -2.14
N PRO A 74 -6.27 -5.68 -2.95
CA PRO A 74 -6.36 -5.69 -4.40
C PRO A 74 -6.96 -7.00 -4.92
N MET A 75 -7.76 -6.93 -5.98
CA MET A 75 -8.41 -8.11 -6.57
C MET A 75 -7.39 -9.11 -7.12
N GLU A 76 -6.24 -8.64 -7.58
CA GLU A 76 -5.14 -9.48 -8.07
C GLU A 76 -4.58 -10.38 -6.96
N VAL A 77 -4.53 -9.88 -5.73
CA VAL A 77 -4.12 -10.68 -4.56
C VAL A 77 -5.15 -11.78 -4.30
N LEU A 78 -6.44 -11.48 -4.41
CA LEU A 78 -7.51 -12.48 -4.26
C LEU A 78 -7.42 -13.57 -5.33
N ASN A 79 -7.19 -13.19 -6.60
CA ASN A 79 -7.02 -14.14 -7.69
C ASN A 79 -5.82 -15.09 -7.47
N LEU A 80 -4.71 -14.57 -6.92
CA LEU A 80 -3.56 -15.42 -6.57
C LEU A 80 -3.93 -16.46 -5.50
N ILE A 81 -4.73 -16.08 -4.51
CA ILE A 81 -5.21 -16.99 -3.46
C ILE A 81 -6.12 -18.08 -4.06
N ASP A 82 -7.06 -17.70 -4.92
CA ASP A 82 -7.98 -18.63 -5.57
C ASP A 82 -7.25 -19.63 -6.48
N ASP A 83 -6.17 -19.19 -7.15
CA ASP A 83 -5.27 -20.03 -7.95
C ASP A 83 -4.33 -20.91 -7.10
N GLY A 84 -4.33 -20.76 -5.77
CA GLY A 84 -3.41 -21.47 -4.87
C GLY A 84 -1.96 -21.01 -4.96
N LYS A 85 -1.71 -19.79 -5.47
CA LYS A 85 -0.39 -19.16 -5.56
C LYS A 85 -0.08 -18.33 -4.31
N ASN A 86 1.18 -17.93 -4.17
CA ASN A 86 1.59 -17.06 -3.07
C ASN A 86 1.16 -15.60 -3.33
N PRO A 87 0.31 -14.97 -2.49
CA PRO A 87 -0.10 -13.58 -2.64
C PRO A 87 1.08 -12.58 -2.60
N ASP A 88 2.22 -12.94 -1.99
CA ASP A 88 3.42 -12.09 -1.95
C ASP A 88 4.03 -11.85 -3.34
N GLU A 89 3.69 -12.69 -4.33
CA GLU A 89 4.11 -12.52 -5.72
C GLU A 89 3.60 -11.19 -6.29
N PHE A 90 2.36 -10.80 -5.95
CA PHE A 90 1.82 -9.49 -6.33
C PHE A 90 2.67 -8.35 -5.76
N THR A 91 3.00 -8.41 -4.48
CA THR A 91 3.84 -7.39 -3.82
C THR A 91 5.21 -7.29 -4.48
N LYS A 92 5.83 -8.44 -4.77
CA LYS A 92 7.10 -8.52 -5.48
C LYS A 92 7.02 -7.88 -6.87
N ASP A 93 5.99 -8.18 -7.64
CA ASP A 93 5.80 -7.65 -8.99
C ASP A 93 5.55 -6.15 -9.00
N VAL A 94 4.74 -5.64 -8.07
CA VAL A 94 4.51 -4.19 -7.90
C VAL A 94 5.82 -3.47 -7.59
N ILE A 95 6.64 -3.99 -6.68
CA ILE A 95 7.94 -3.41 -6.33
C ILE A 95 8.89 -3.43 -7.54
N ASN A 96 9.01 -4.56 -8.22
CA ASN A 96 9.88 -4.69 -9.40
C ASN A 96 9.44 -3.76 -10.54
N ASN A 97 8.14 -3.67 -10.79
CA ASN A 97 7.57 -2.75 -11.77
C ASN A 97 7.84 -1.28 -11.40
N CYS A 98 7.77 -0.94 -10.11
CA CYS A 98 8.10 0.40 -9.63
C CYS A 98 9.58 0.73 -9.89
N ILE A 99 10.49 -0.19 -9.57
CA ILE A 99 11.93 -0.03 -9.82
C ILE A 99 12.20 0.16 -11.32
N ALA A 100 11.65 -0.71 -12.17
CA ALA A 100 11.83 -0.62 -13.61
C ALA A 100 11.29 0.70 -14.17
N LYS A 101 10.08 1.11 -13.76
CA LYS A 101 9.50 2.40 -14.19
C LYS A 101 10.31 3.59 -13.71
N ASN A 102 10.87 3.55 -12.50
CA ASN A 102 11.73 4.60 -11.98
C ASN A 102 13.02 4.73 -12.83
N GLN A 103 13.68 3.62 -13.12
CA GLN A 103 14.88 3.59 -13.97
C GLN A 103 14.59 4.10 -15.39
N ILE A 104 13.49 3.65 -16.00
CA ILE A 104 13.06 4.14 -17.33
C ILE A 104 12.80 5.64 -17.29
N THR A 105 12.13 6.14 -16.25
CA THR A 105 11.82 7.57 -16.10
C THR A 105 13.10 8.40 -15.92
N LYS A 106 14.05 7.90 -15.13
CA LYS A 106 15.38 8.51 -14.99
C LYS A 106 16.12 8.55 -16.33
N GLY A 107 16.18 7.42 -17.05
CA GLY A 107 16.82 7.34 -18.36
C GLY A 107 16.21 8.31 -19.38
N LYS A 108 14.87 8.41 -19.44
CA LYS A 108 14.18 9.42 -20.27
C LYS A 108 14.57 10.84 -19.87
N THR A 109 14.56 11.14 -18.58
CA THR A 109 14.93 12.46 -18.05
C THR A 109 16.36 12.83 -18.43
N ASP A 110 17.29 11.89 -18.30
CA ASP A 110 18.70 12.13 -18.60
C ASP A 110 18.94 12.24 -20.11
N ALA A 111 18.21 11.48 -20.94
CA ALA A 111 18.22 11.65 -22.40
C ALA A 111 17.72 13.05 -22.82
N PHE A 112 16.62 13.54 -22.23
CA PHE A 112 16.14 14.91 -22.48
C PHE A 112 17.12 15.98 -22.02
N LYS A 113 17.78 15.79 -20.86
CA LYS A 113 18.85 16.71 -20.41
C LYS A 113 20.02 16.71 -21.40
N GLY A 114 20.43 15.54 -21.88
CA GLY A 114 21.50 15.39 -22.87
C GLY A 114 21.17 16.07 -24.19
N LEU A 115 19.97 15.84 -24.74
CA LEU A 115 19.49 16.49 -25.95
C LEU A 115 19.49 18.01 -25.81
N ARG A 116 18.94 18.52 -24.69
CA ARG A 116 18.93 19.96 -24.41
C ARG A 116 20.35 20.54 -24.35
N ARG A 117 21.29 19.83 -23.71
CA ARG A 117 22.68 20.26 -23.62
C ARG A 117 23.31 20.37 -25.01
N HIS A 118 23.24 19.31 -25.82
CA HIS A 118 23.80 19.33 -27.18
C HIS A 118 23.17 20.42 -28.04
N LEU A 119 21.84 20.60 -27.98
CA LEU A 119 21.16 21.64 -28.74
C LEU A 119 21.65 23.05 -28.34
N LEU A 120 21.85 23.31 -27.05
CA LEU A 120 22.37 24.59 -26.57
C LEU A 120 23.83 24.81 -26.99
N GLU A 121 24.66 23.76 -26.98
CA GLU A 121 26.07 23.84 -27.43
C GLU A 121 26.16 24.24 -28.91
N GLU A 122 25.33 23.66 -29.78
CA GLU A 122 25.29 24.01 -31.21
C GLU A 122 24.71 25.42 -31.44
N LEU A 123 23.66 25.80 -30.70
CA LEU A 123 23.06 27.13 -30.80
C LEU A 123 24.01 28.22 -30.31
N GLU A 124 24.82 27.96 -29.28
CA GLU A 124 25.77 28.94 -28.75
C GLU A 124 26.87 29.28 -29.77
N GLN A 125 27.24 28.33 -30.63
CA GLN A 125 28.17 28.59 -31.73
C GLN A 125 27.55 29.39 -32.87
N ALA A 126 26.26 29.17 -33.17
CA ALA A 126 25.58 29.81 -34.30
C ALA A 126 24.91 31.15 -33.96
N PHE A 127 24.40 31.30 -32.73
CA PHE A 127 23.49 32.36 -32.27
C PHE A 127 23.74 32.70 -30.78
N PRO A 128 24.89 33.29 -30.44
CA PRO A 128 25.29 33.48 -29.03
C PRO A 128 24.39 34.44 -28.26
N ASP A 129 23.93 35.52 -28.88
CA ASP A 129 23.10 36.55 -28.21
C ASP A 129 21.71 36.00 -27.86
N GLU A 130 21.12 35.17 -28.73
CA GLU A 130 19.84 34.52 -28.51
C GLU A 130 19.91 33.45 -27.41
N VAL A 131 21.04 32.74 -27.29
CA VAL A 131 21.24 31.76 -26.22
C VAL A 131 21.33 32.44 -24.84
N GLU A 132 21.99 33.60 -24.75
CA GLU A 132 22.04 34.36 -23.50
C GLU A 132 20.64 34.82 -23.07
N ALA A 133 19.84 35.36 -24.02
CA ALA A 133 18.45 35.73 -23.75
C ALA A 133 17.60 34.52 -23.30
N TYR A 134 17.81 33.33 -23.89
CA TYR A 134 17.13 32.10 -23.46
C TYR A 134 17.54 31.68 -22.03
N ARG A 135 18.82 31.80 -21.68
CA ARG A 135 19.32 31.46 -20.33
C ARG A 135 18.66 32.34 -19.26
N ASP A 136 18.51 33.62 -19.53
CA ASP A 136 17.83 34.58 -18.64
C ASP A 136 16.35 34.25 -18.44
N ILE A 137 15.61 34.02 -19.53
CA ILE A 137 14.19 33.63 -19.47
C ILE A 137 14.05 32.34 -18.65
N ARG A 138 14.91 31.36 -18.90
CA ARG A 138 14.87 30.07 -18.20
C ARG A 138 15.20 30.21 -16.71
N ALA A 139 16.16 31.05 -16.35
CA ALA A 139 16.50 31.34 -14.95
C ALA A 139 15.32 32.02 -14.24
N GLY A 140 14.67 32.98 -14.89
CA GLY A 140 13.45 33.64 -14.41
C GLY A 140 12.32 32.65 -14.15
N SER A 141 11.96 31.83 -15.15
CA SER A 141 10.90 30.82 -14.99
C SER A 141 11.23 29.78 -13.91
N ALA A 142 12.49 29.36 -13.79
CA ALA A 142 12.90 28.42 -12.73
C ALA A 142 12.79 29.05 -11.33
N ALA A 143 13.09 30.34 -11.18
CA ALA A 143 12.93 31.06 -9.92
C ALA A 143 11.45 31.22 -9.55
N GLU A 144 10.59 31.51 -10.52
CA GLU A 144 9.13 31.58 -10.33
C GLU A 144 8.53 30.23 -9.91
N LEU A 145 8.89 29.15 -10.59
CA LEU A 145 8.49 27.78 -10.23
C LEU A 145 8.92 27.41 -8.80
N LYS A 146 10.15 27.77 -8.41
CA LYS A 146 10.64 27.56 -7.04
C LYS A 146 9.85 28.37 -6.02
N ARG A 147 9.54 29.64 -6.30
CA ARG A 147 8.71 30.48 -5.41
C ARG A 147 7.30 29.93 -5.26
N PHE A 148 6.68 29.49 -6.36
CA PHE A 148 5.36 28.85 -6.32
C PHE A 148 5.36 27.56 -5.50
N ALA A 149 6.37 26.69 -5.70
CA ALA A 149 6.50 25.46 -4.93
C ALA A 149 6.71 25.73 -3.42
N GLN A 150 7.51 26.74 -3.08
CA GLN A 150 7.72 27.16 -1.69
C GLN A 150 6.44 27.75 -1.07
N ALA A 151 5.71 28.58 -1.80
CA ALA A 151 4.43 29.15 -1.36
C ALA A 151 3.35 28.08 -1.16
N GLN A 152 3.32 27.04 -1.99
CA GLN A 152 2.42 25.89 -1.82
C GLN A 152 2.86 24.92 -0.72
N SER A 153 4.15 24.90 -0.35
CA SER A 153 4.66 24.05 0.74
C SER A 153 4.38 24.61 2.15
N MET A 154 3.95 25.87 2.26
CA MET A 154 3.52 26.48 3.53
C MET A 154 2.07 26.07 3.84
N LEU A 155 1.90 24.95 4.56
CA LEU A 155 0.65 24.66 5.25
C LEU A 155 0.54 25.53 6.52
N PRO A 156 -0.67 25.89 7.00
CA PRO A 156 -0.88 26.84 8.10
C PRO A 156 -0.36 26.37 9.48
N ASN A 157 0.13 25.13 9.58
CA ASN A 157 0.35 24.44 10.85
C ASN A 157 1.81 24.04 11.14
N GLY A 158 2.81 24.71 10.56
CA GLY A 158 4.16 24.73 11.12
C GLY A 158 5.02 23.45 11.07
N ASP A 159 4.59 22.36 10.42
CA ASP A 159 5.45 21.17 10.26
C ASP A 159 6.27 21.20 8.96
N VAL A 160 7.59 21.05 9.10
CA VAL A 160 8.57 20.96 8.01
C VAL A 160 8.57 19.54 7.42
N LYS A 161 8.23 19.40 6.14
CA LYS A 161 8.33 18.12 5.44
C LYS A 161 9.78 17.86 5.01
N VAL A 162 10.35 16.82 5.61
CA VAL A 162 11.62 16.10 5.41
C VAL A 162 12.41 16.48 4.15
N LYS A 163 13.69 16.83 4.38
CA LYS A 163 14.73 17.07 3.37
C LYS A 163 14.77 15.96 2.31
N SER A 164 14.66 16.34 1.05
CA SER A 164 15.11 15.53 -0.08
C SER A 164 16.64 15.50 -0.09
N GLU A 165 17.23 14.35 0.21
CA GLU A 165 18.66 14.09 0.00
C GLU A 165 18.96 13.98 -1.50
N ILE A 166 20.16 14.47 -1.84
CA ILE A 166 20.76 14.58 -3.18
C ILE A 166 21.32 13.23 -3.61
#